data_AF-A0A329RAX9-F1
#
_entry.id   AF-A0A329RAX9-F1
#
_cell.length_a   1.000
_cell.length_b   1.000
_cell.length_c   1.000
_cell.angle_alpha   90.00
_cell.angle_beta   90.00
_cell.angle_gamma   90.00
#
_symmetry.space_group_name_H-M   'P 1'
#
loop_
_entity.id
_entity.type
_entity.pdbx_description
1 polymer ?
#
loop_
_entity_poly.entity_id
_entity_poly.type
_entity_poly.pdbx_seq_one_letter_code
_entity_poly.pdbx_strand_id
1 'polypeptide(L)'
;MTRLKFASFLLITTMLTIVVRGAQTGLLGNLLTTVGTVTSTAVSSLVETVGNLPYNSHQIIVFMDGDTKSILDVVANNNTAIWTEAQRVQNIQNIVDALKQHAEQSQRPVTDLLRSAAVQYTSNWISNTIVVLDCPLVLIERILALLSVKKIIYDVIITLDPPQPTADSTSNTATAGWGATKIKATDVWVTSTTGQNVVVGTIDTGVRSTHETLVNNWIGPYGWYDPAQKTATPFDANGHGTHTMATIVGGKGVGIAPGAKWMACKACGSSCTLSLLNACAQFMLCPTDTNGNNCNAAKAPHIVSNSWGTGQG
;
A
#
# COMPACT_ATOMS: atom_id res chain seq x y z
N MET A 1 -23.56 22.03 -67.83
CA MET A 1 -24.04 20.63 -67.93
C MET A 1 -24.79 20.26 -66.64
N THR A 2 -26.05 19.86 -66.77
CA THR A 2 -26.84 18.92 -65.92
C THR A 2 -26.61 18.74 -64.40
N ARG A 3 -27.67 19.10 -63.64
CA ARG A 3 -28.47 18.27 -62.68
C ARG A 3 -28.25 18.32 -61.14
N LEU A 4 -29.30 18.87 -60.49
CA LEU A 4 -29.93 18.65 -59.17
C LEU A 4 -29.67 17.31 -58.42
N LYS A 5 -29.70 17.34 -57.06
CA LYS A 5 -30.92 17.05 -56.24
C LYS A 5 -30.80 17.39 -54.73
N PHE A 6 -31.97 17.44 -54.07
CA PHE A 6 -32.27 17.84 -52.67
C PHE A 6 -31.90 16.81 -51.58
N ALA A 7 -31.74 17.28 -50.34
CA ALA A 7 -32.52 16.82 -49.16
C ALA A 7 -32.34 17.76 -47.93
N SER A 8 -33.42 18.05 -47.21
CA SER A 8 -33.43 18.73 -45.89
C SER A 8 -33.91 17.75 -44.82
N PHE A 9 -33.50 17.90 -43.56
CA PHE A 9 -34.31 17.41 -42.42
C PHE A 9 -34.07 18.19 -41.12
N LEU A 10 -35.09 18.19 -40.26
CA LEU A 10 -35.22 18.97 -39.02
C LEU A 10 -35.71 18.03 -37.91
N LEU A 11 -35.08 18.03 -36.74
CA LEU A 11 -35.59 17.45 -35.47
C LEU A 11 -35.08 18.35 -34.32
N ILE A 12 -35.90 19.05 -33.53
CA ILE A 12 -37.05 18.67 -32.68
C ILE A 12 -36.62 18.04 -31.35
N THR A 13 -36.80 18.83 -30.28
CA THR A 13 -36.76 18.42 -28.87
C THR A 13 -38.09 17.82 -28.43
N THR A 14 -38.07 16.74 -27.65
CA THR A 14 -39.26 16.18 -26.98
C THR A 14 -39.00 15.86 -25.51
N MET A 15 -39.71 16.58 -24.64
CA MET A 15 -40.03 16.11 -23.28
C MET A 15 -41.15 15.07 -23.37
N LEU A 16 -41.12 14.02 -22.55
CA LEU A 16 -42.27 13.14 -22.37
C LEU A 16 -42.45 12.75 -20.90
N THR A 17 -43.51 13.28 -20.30
CA THR A 17 -44.07 12.82 -19.02
C THR A 17 -44.95 11.60 -19.22
N ILE A 18 -44.87 10.61 -18.33
CA ILE A 18 -45.89 9.55 -18.23
C ILE A 18 -46.51 9.59 -16.83
N VAL A 19 -47.84 9.65 -16.80
CA VAL A 19 -48.70 9.55 -15.61
C VAL A 19 -49.49 8.24 -15.73
N VAL A 20 -49.63 7.50 -14.63
CA VAL A 20 -50.59 6.39 -14.50
C VAL A 20 -51.36 6.56 -13.18
N ARG A 21 -52.68 6.28 -13.17
CA ARG A 21 -53.60 6.51 -12.04
C ARG A 21 -54.46 5.27 -11.71
N GLY A 22 -54.64 4.99 -10.40
CA GLY A 22 -55.73 4.17 -9.79
C GLY A 22 -55.62 2.64 -9.98
N ALA A 23 -56.20 1.75 -9.15
CA ALA A 23 -56.90 1.81 -7.84
C ALA A 23 -57.04 0.34 -7.29
N GLN A 24 -57.52 -0.05 -6.09
CA GLN A 24 -58.05 0.62 -4.88
C GLN A 24 -58.02 -0.34 -3.64
N THR A 25 -58.09 0.19 -2.42
CA THR A 25 -58.55 -0.41 -1.10
C THR A 25 -58.54 -1.93 -0.83
N GLY A 26 -57.97 -2.36 0.33
CA GLY A 26 -58.50 -3.56 1.05
C GLY A 26 -57.62 -4.26 2.11
N LEU A 27 -58.12 -4.30 3.35
CA LEU A 27 -57.87 -5.24 4.47
C LEU A 27 -56.56 -5.26 5.29
N LEU A 28 -56.77 -5.43 6.61
CA LEU A 28 -55.82 -5.73 7.68
C LEU A 28 -55.44 -7.23 7.69
N GLY A 29 -54.21 -7.56 8.06
CA GLY A 29 -53.78 -8.94 8.28
C GLY A 29 -52.41 -9.06 8.95
N ASN A 30 -52.38 -9.02 10.29
CA ASN A 30 -51.19 -9.41 11.05
C ASN A 30 -51.17 -10.93 11.24
N LEU A 31 -50.11 -11.62 10.81
CA LEU A 31 -49.67 -12.83 11.49
C LEU A 31 -48.15 -13.04 11.41
N LEU A 32 -47.59 -13.46 12.54
CA LEU A 32 -46.18 -13.75 12.83
C LEU A 32 -45.68 -14.96 12.00
N THR A 33 -44.39 -15.24 11.78
CA THR A 33 -43.08 -14.54 11.94
C THR A 33 -42.02 -15.41 11.26
N THR A 34 -41.02 -14.81 10.63
CA THR A 34 -39.63 -15.31 10.74
C THR A 34 -38.71 -14.10 10.82
N VAL A 35 -37.95 -13.98 11.91
CA VAL A 35 -37.01 -12.87 12.08
C VAL A 35 -35.79 -13.09 11.20
N GLY A 36 -35.50 -12.09 10.38
CA GLY A 36 -34.35 -12.03 9.49
C GLY A 36 -34.13 -10.61 9.00
N THR A 37 -34.36 -9.62 9.88
CA THR A 37 -34.00 -8.23 9.61
C THR A 37 -32.49 -8.15 9.40
N VAL A 38 -32.07 -8.21 8.13
CA VAL A 38 -30.82 -7.60 7.73
C VAL A 38 -31.05 -6.09 7.84
N THR A 39 -30.84 -5.57 9.06
CA THR A 39 -30.56 -4.15 9.22
C THR A 39 -29.30 -3.88 8.42
N SER A 40 -29.45 -3.29 7.23
CA SER A 40 -28.36 -2.57 6.62
C SER A 40 -28.08 -1.37 7.51
N THR A 41 -27.30 -1.60 8.58
CA THR A 41 -26.72 -0.55 9.38
C THR A 41 -25.97 0.33 8.41
N ALA A 42 -26.45 1.57 8.23
CA ALA A 42 -25.83 2.49 7.30
C ALA A 42 -24.35 2.61 7.69
N VAL A 43 -23.48 2.19 6.78
CA VAL A 43 -22.05 2.51 6.85
C VAL A 43 -22.01 4.03 6.92
N SER A 44 -21.61 4.56 8.08
CA SER A 44 -21.87 5.95 8.43
C SER A 44 -21.32 6.89 7.35
N SER A 45 -22.10 7.89 6.94
CA SER A 45 -21.67 8.91 5.96
C SER A 45 -20.47 9.76 6.41
N LEU A 46 -19.96 9.49 7.62
CA LEU A 46 -18.79 10.08 8.24
C LEU A 46 -17.46 9.41 7.84
N VAL A 47 -17.50 8.17 7.33
CA VAL A 47 -16.29 7.43 6.93
C VAL A 47 -16.32 7.18 5.42
N GLU A 48 -15.32 7.69 4.71
CA GLU A 48 -15.24 7.55 3.25
C GLU A 48 -14.76 6.15 2.82
N THR A 49 -15.24 5.71 1.66
CA THR A 49 -14.67 4.58 0.91
C THR A 49 -13.87 5.09 -0.28
N VAL A 50 -12.77 4.40 -0.64
CA VAL A 50 -11.89 4.82 -1.74
C VAL A 50 -12.35 4.17 -3.06
N GLY A 51 -13.20 4.88 -3.79
CA GLY A 51 -13.78 4.40 -5.05
C GLY A 51 -14.53 3.08 -4.85
N ASN A 52 -14.26 2.10 -5.72
CA ASN A 52 -14.84 0.75 -5.65
C ASN A 52 -13.91 -0.27 -4.98
N LEU A 53 -12.87 0.17 -4.24
CA LEU A 53 -11.94 -0.76 -3.60
C LEU A 53 -12.58 -1.46 -2.39
N PRO A 54 -12.28 -2.76 -2.18
CA PRO A 54 -12.65 -3.42 -0.94
C PRO A 54 -11.96 -2.78 0.26
N TYR A 55 -12.54 -2.92 1.44
CA TYR A 55 -12.04 -2.30 2.67
C TYR A 55 -12.36 -3.15 3.90
N ASN A 56 -11.61 -2.93 4.98
CA ASN A 56 -11.87 -3.55 6.28
C ASN A 56 -12.73 -2.60 7.14
N SER A 57 -13.99 -2.96 7.39
CA SER A 57 -14.93 -2.14 8.18
C SER A 57 -14.57 -2.02 9.66
N HIS A 58 -13.70 -2.88 10.19
CA HIS A 58 -13.23 -2.83 11.58
C HIS A 58 -12.04 -1.90 11.80
N GLN A 59 -11.40 -1.41 10.73
CA GLN A 59 -10.28 -0.47 10.84
C GLN A 59 -10.58 0.80 10.05
N ILE A 60 -10.41 1.94 10.71
CA ILE A 60 -10.43 3.25 10.07
C ILE A 60 -9.02 3.84 10.03
N ILE A 61 -8.77 4.70 9.06
CA ILE A 61 -7.56 5.51 8.95
C ILE A 61 -7.98 6.97 9.00
N VAL A 62 -7.57 7.64 10.08
CA VAL A 62 -7.72 9.08 10.25
C VAL A 62 -6.57 9.76 9.52
N PHE A 63 -6.89 10.65 8.58
CA PHE A 63 -5.93 11.50 7.88
C PHE A 63 -5.89 12.86 8.57
N MET A 64 -4.69 13.28 8.98
CA MET A 64 -4.50 14.62 9.55
C MET A 64 -4.49 15.68 8.43
N ASP A 65 -4.87 16.91 8.74
CA ASP A 65 -4.92 18.01 7.77
C ASP A 65 -3.52 18.49 7.36
N GLY A 66 -2.63 18.66 8.34
CA GLY A 66 -1.21 18.88 8.09
C GLY A 66 -0.53 17.59 7.63
N ASP A 67 -0.51 17.34 6.32
CA ASP A 67 0.22 16.21 5.72
C ASP A 67 1.76 16.33 5.91
N THR A 68 2.52 15.40 5.33
CA THR A 68 3.97 15.35 5.49
C THR A 68 4.75 16.20 4.48
N LYS A 69 4.09 16.80 3.49
CA LYS A 69 4.75 17.49 2.37
C LYS A 69 5.55 18.69 2.83
N SER A 70 4.96 19.57 3.64
CA SER A 70 5.62 20.79 4.12
C SER A 70 6.87 20.48 4.97
N ILE A 71 6.87 19.36 5.69
CA ILE A 71 8.01 18.88 6.49
C ILE A 71 9.12 18.37 5.57
N LEU A 72 8.76 17.58 4.54
CA LEU A 72 9.70 17.06 3.55
C LEU A 72 10.33 18.18 2.71
N ASP A 73 9.55 19.18 2.30
CA ASP A 73 10.02 20.33 1.52
C ASP A 73 11.07 21.17 2.31
N VAL A 74 11.09 21.09 3.64
CA VAL A 74 12.07 21.78 4.53
C VAL A 74 13.27 20.88 4.89
N VAL A 75 13.05 19.60 5.16
CA VAL A 75 14.05 18.72 5.80
C VAL A 75 14.76 17.78 4.83
N ALA A 76 14.12 17.40 3.72
CA ALA A 76 14.74 16.50 2.74
C ALA A 76 15.77 17.26 1.89
N ASN A 77 17.03 16.87 2.00
CA ASN A 77 18.06 17.32 1.06
C ASN A 77 17.77 16.68 -0.31
N ASN A 78 17.28 17.47 -1.27
CA ASN A 78 16.95 17.01 -2.61
C ASN A 78 18.06 17.29 -3.64
N ASN A 79 19.30 17.53 -3.19
CA ASN A 79 20.46 17.76 -4.05
C ASN A 79 20.84 16.49 -4.82
N THR A 80 20.94 16.60 -6.15
CA THR A 80 21.28 15.51 -7.09
C THR A 80 22.77 15.14 -7.13
N ALA A 81 23.61 15.77 -6.32
CA ALA A 81 25.01 15.39 -6.14
C ALA A 81 25.16 13.93 -5.68
N ILE A 82 26.27 13.27 -6.05
CA ILE A 82 26.59 11.93 -5.54
C ILE A 82 26.91 12.03 -4.05
N TRP A 83 26.15 11.30 -3.22
CA TRP A 83 26.33 11.28 -1.77
C TRP A 83 27.22 10.11 -1.34
N THR A 84 27.97 10.33 -0.26
CA THR A 84 28.51 9.24 0.56
C THR A 84 27.39 8.56 1.34
N GLU A 85 27.62 7.31 1.76
CA GLU A 85 26.63 6.57 2.56
C GLU A 85 26.29 7.28 3.88
N ALA A 86 27.27 7.92 4.53
CA ALA A 86 27.04 8.73 5.72
C ALA A 86 26.10 9.92 5.47
N GLN A 87 26.21 10.59 4.32
CA GLN A 87 25.30 11.68 3.93
C GLN A 87 23.89 11.16 3.64
N ARG A 88 23.75 10.01 2.98
CA ARG A 88 22.46 9.35 2.74
C ARG A 88 21.76 9.00 4.06
N VAL A 89 22.48 8.33 4.95
CA VAL A 89 21.96 7.94 6.27
C VAL A 89 21.58 9.16 7.10
N GLN A 90 22.40 10.21 7.13
CA GLN A 90 22.07 11.44 7.85
C GLN A 90 20.82 12.13 7.30
N ASN A 91 20.65 12.18 5.96
CA ASN A 91 19.45 12.76 5.36
C ASN A 91 18.19 11.95 5.72
N ILE A 92 18.25 10.62 5.67
CA ILE A 92 17.13 9.76 6.06
C ILE A 92 16.82 9.92 7.55
N GLN A 93 17.82 9.99 8.42
CA GLN A 93 17.64 10.22 9.86
C GLN A 93 16.93 11.56 10.12
N ASN A 94 17.37 12.65 9.48
CA ASN A 94 16.72 13.96 9.58
C ASN A 94 15.24 13.89 9.19
N ILE A 95 14.92 13.24 8.06
CA ILE A 95 13.54 13.05 7.59
C ILE A 95 12.73 12.24 8.60
N VAL A 96 13.25 11.11 9.08
CA VAL A 96 12.56 10.24 10.05
C VAL A 96 12.24 10.98 11.35
N ASP A 97 13.19 11.75 11.88
CA ASP A 97 13.00 12.48 13.14
C ASP A 97 11.99 13.63 12.98
N ALA A 98 12.07 14.39 11.89
CA ALA A 98 11.12 15.47 11.61
C ALA A 98 9.70 14.95 11.37
N LEU A 99 9.54 13.83 10.65
CA LEU A 99 8.22 13.22 10.43
C LEU A 99 7.62 12.65 11.72
N LYS A 100 8.43 12.03 12.59
CA LYS A 100 7.99 11.58 13.92
C LYS A 100 7.55 12.74 14.80
N GLN A 101 8.35 13.82 14.85
CA GLN A 101 8.02 15.01 15.63
C GLN A 101 6.72 15.68 15.14
N HIS A 102 6.56 15.81 13.82
CA HIS A 102 5.34 16.34 13.20
C HIS A 102 4.13 15.48 13.54
N ALA A 103 4.24 14.17 13.42
CA ALA A 103 3.18 13.23 13.75
C ALA A 103 2.80 13.30 15.24
N GLU A 104 3.76 13.26 16.16
CA GLU A 104 3.50 13.37 17.61
C GLU A 104 2.74 14.66 17.97
N GLN A 105 3.13 15.79 17.38
CA GLN A 105 2.50 17.08 17.63
C GLN A 105 1.10 17.20 17.02
N SER A 106 0.96 16.88 15.72
CA SER A 106 -0.28 17.08 14.97
C SER A 106 -1.35 16.03 15.27
N GLN A 107 -0.97 14.79 15.62
CA GLN A 107 -1.89 13.72 15.99
C GLN A 107 -2.37 13.84 17.44
N ARG A 108 -1.74 14.69 18.27
CA ARG A 108 -2.04 14.79 19.70
C ARG A 108 -3.54 14.95 20.02
N PRO A 109 -4.32 15.85 19.40
CA PRO A 109 -5.74 16.01 19.71
C PRO A 109 -6.56 14.73 19.49
N VAL A 110 -6.24 13.97 18.43
CA VAL A 110 -6.91 12.70 18.12
C VAL A 110 -6.46 11.60 19.09
N THR A 111 -5.16 11.49 19.38
CA THR A 111 -4.66 10.47 20.31
C THR A 111 -5.08 10.72 21.76
N ASP A 112 -5.27 11.97 22.19
CA ASP A 112 -5.84 12.30 23.49
C ASP A 112 -7.29 11.80 23.59
N LEU A 113 -8.11 11.97 22.54
CA LEU A 113 -9.46 11.39 22.47
C LEU A 113 -9.43 9.86 22.53
N LEU A 114 -8.61 9.21 21.69
CA LEU A 114 -8.50 7.75 21.62
C LEU A 114 -8.03 7.14 22.95
N ARG A 115 -7.01 7.74 23.59
CA ARG A 115 -6.55 7.35 24.94
C ARG A 115 -7.63 7.54 25.99
N SER A 116 -8.38 8.64 25.97
CA SER A 116 -9.47 8.88 26.93
C SER A 116 -10.61 7.86 26.82
N ALA A 117 -10.80 7.28 25.62
CA ALA A 117 -11.79 6.24 25.34
C ALA A 117 -11.24 4.80 25.46
N ALA A 118 -9.96 4.63 25.81
CA ALA A 118 -9.25 3.35 25.84
C ALA A 118 -9.32 2.55 24.51
N VAL A 119 -9.44 3.24 23.37
CA VAL A 119 -9.52 2.61 22.04
C VAL A 119 -8.11 2.35 21.50
N GLN A 120 -7.90 1.17 20.92
CA GLN A 120 -6.60 0.80 20.34
C GLN A 120 -6.33 1.56 19.03
N TYR A 121 -5.12 2.09 18.90
CA TYR A 121 -4.69 2.82 17.70
C TYR A 121 -3.20 2.63 17.43
N THR A 122 -2.81 2.84 16.17
CA THR A 122 -1.42 2.91 15.73
C THR A 122 -1.18 4.26 15.05
N SER A 123 -0.21 5.03 15.55
CA SER A 123 0.29 6.25 14.90
C SER A 123 1.21 5.89 13.75
N ASN A 124 0.99 6.49 12.58
CA ASN A 124 1.91 6.43 11.45
C ASN A 124 2.48 7.82 11.17
N TRP A 125 3.80 7.95 11.23
CA TRP A 125 4.52 9.20 10.99
C TRP A 125 4.80 9.47 9.50
N ILE A 126 4.99 8.42 8.68
CA ILE A 126 5.38 8.59 7.26
C ILE A 126 4.30 9.26 6.39
N SER A 127 3.03 9.05 6.73
CA SER A 127 1.86 9.60 6.02
C SER A 127 1.05 10.58 6.88
N ASN A 128 1.49 10.84 8.10
CA ASN A 128 0.73 11.50 9.17
C ASN A 128 -0.73 11.01 9.28
N THR A 129 -0.88 9.70 9.58
CA THR A 129 -2.19 9.05 9.74
C THR A 129 -2.27 8.27 11.05
N ILE A 130 -3.49 7.98 11.50
CA ILE A 130 -3.74 7.12 12.66
C ILE A 130 -4.67 5.99 12.23
N VAL A 131 -4.22 4.74 12.40
CA VAL A 131 -5.08 3.56 12.26
C VAL A 131 -5.81 3.34 13.59
N VAL A 132 -7.12 3.15 13.57
CA VAL A 132 -7.94 2.89 14.77
C VAL A 132 -8.76 1.63 14.56
N LEU A 133 -8.71 0.72 15.53
CA LEU A 133 -9.46 -0.54 15.53
C LEU A 133 -10.81 -0.36 16.26
N ASP A 134 -11.89 -0.86 15.66
CA ASP A 134 -13.25 -0.90 16.22
C ASP A 134 -13.73 0.43 16.82
N CYS A 135 -13.40 1.54 16.14
CA CYS A 135 -13.69 2.89 16.63
C CYS A 135 -15.21 3.15 16.77
N PRO A 136 -15.72 3.48 17.98
CA PRO A 136 -17.14 3.76 18.17
C PRO A 136 -17.61 4.98 17.38
N LEU A 137 -18.84 4.95 16.84
CA LEU A 137 -19.40 6.04 16.01
C LEU A 137 -19.34 7.42 16.70
N VAL A 138 -19.67 7.50 17.99
CA VAL A 138 -19.58 8.73 18.79
C VAL A 138 -18.14 9.26 18.91
N LEU A 139 -17.13 8.40 18.77
CA LEU A 139 -15.73 8.81 18.76
C LEU A 139 -15.30 9.26 17.35
N ILE A 140 -15.79 8.61 16.29
CA ILE A 140 -15.62 9.05 14.89
C ILE A 140 -16.15 10.49 14.71
N GLU A 141 -17.35 10.78 15.21
CA GLU A 141 -17.95 12.13 15.21
C GLU A 141 -17.06 13.16 15.92
N ARG A 142 -16.56 12.82 17.12
CA ARG A 142 -15.68 13.70 17.91
C ARG A 142 -14.32 13.92 17.25
N ILE A 143 -13.80 12.92 16.53
CA ILE A 143 -12.54 13.03 15.79
C ILE A 143 -12.71 13.93 14.56
N LEU A 144 -13.80 13.78 13.79
CA LEU A 144 -14.10 14.65 12.63
C LEU A 144 -14.39 16.11 13.01
N ALA A 145 -14.83 16.37 14.24
CA ALA A 145 -14.99 17.72 14.76
C ALA A 145 -13.66 18.45 15.07
N LEU A 146 -12.51 17.75 15.02
CA LEU A 146 -11.19 18.36 15.23
C LEU A 146 -10.66 18.98 13.93
N LEU A 147 -10.31 20.27 13.98
CA LEU A 147 -9.68 20.98 12.85
C LEU A 147 -8.36 20.37 12.38
N SER A 148 -7.72 19.52 13.20
CA SER A 148 -6.51 18.78 12.82
C SER A 148 -6.79 17.57 11.91
N VAL A 149 -8.04 17.18 11.70
CA VAL A 149 -8.45 16.01 10.92
C VAL A 149 -9.00 16.44 9.56
N LYS A 150 -8.41 15.89 8.50
CA LYS A 150 -8.84 16.11 7.11
C LYS A 150 -10.05 15.28 6.75
N LYS A 151 -9.99 13.99 7.11
CA LYS A 151 -11.01 12.98 6.85
C LYS A 151 -10.72 11.68 7.57
N ILE A 152 -11.70 10.77 7.54
CA ILE A 152 -11.56 9.38 7.98
C ILE A 152 -12.00 8.47 6.83
N ILE A 153 -11.21 7.44 6.54
CA ILE A 153 -11.54 6.40 5.56
C ILE A 153 -11.55 5.02 6.23
N TYR A 154 -12.17 4.01 5.61
CA TYR A 154 -11.90 2.61 5.98
C TYR A 154 -10.53 2.14 5.46
N ASP A 155 -9.88 1.22 6.17
CA ASP A 155 -8.60 0.64 5.76
C ASP A 155 -8.76 -0.11 4.42
N VAL A 156 -8.15 0.45 3.37
CA VAL A 156 -8.31 0.03 1.98
C VAL A 156 -7.58 -1.28 1.73
N ILE A 157 -8.23 -2.20 1.04
CA ILE A 157 -7.67 -3.47 0.58
C ILE A 157 -7.31 -3.32 -0.91
N ILE A 158 -6.03 -3.43 -1.23
CA ILE A 158 -5.50 -3.49 -2.60
C ILE A 158 -5.34 -4.96 -2.97
N THR A 159 -6.11 -5.45 -3.94
CA THR A 159 -5.97 -6.81 -4.48
C THR A 159 -4.66 -6.93 -5.24
N LEU A 160 -3.92 -8.02 -5.05
CA LEU A 160 -2.79 -8.36 -5.92
C LEU A 160 -3.27 -9.20 -7.09
N ASP A 161 -2.74 -8.93 -8.28
CA ASP A 161 -2.88 -9.85 -9.40
C ASP A 161 -2.14 -11.15 -9.06
N PRO A 162 -2.83 -12.31 -9.02
CA PRO A 162 -2.17 -13.56 -8.68
C PRO A 162 -1.16 -13.92 -9.78
N PRO A 163 0.05 -14.39 -9.43
CA PRO A 163 1.03 -14.82 -10.41
C PRO A 163 0.42 -15.92 -11.28
N GLN A 164 0.21 -15.63 -12.57
CA GLN A 164 -0.41 -16.56 -13.49
C GLN A 164 0.58 -17.70 -13.79
N PRO A 165 0.29 -18.96 -13.41
CA PRO A 165 1.12 -20.07 -13.83
C PRO A 165 0.94 -20.24 -15.33
N THR A 166 2.00 -20.02 -16.11
CA THR A 166 2.04 -20.56 -17.47
C THR A 166 1.95 -22.07 -17.38
N ALA A 167 1.19 -22.70 -18.27
CA ALA A 167 0.86 -24.13 -18.23
C ALA A 167 2.07 -25.08 -18.49
N ASP A 168 3.29 -24.56 -18.43
CA ASP A 168 4.53 -25.18 -18.92
C ASP A 168 5.64 -25.21 -17.85
N SER A 169 5.27 -25.10 -16.57
CA SER A 169 6.21 -25.17 -15.43
C SER A 169 6.91 -26.52 -15.28
N THR A 170 6.42 -27.56 -15.96
CA THR A 170 7.02 -28.91 -16.03
C THR A 170 8.01 -29.10 -17.18
N SER A 171 8.03 -28.20 -18.17
CA SER A 171 8.92 -28.25 -19.33
C SER A 171 9.53 -26.87 -19.66
N ASN A 172 9.82 -26.08 -18.61
CA ASN A 172 10.42 -24.76 -18.77
C ASN A 172 11.89 -24.88 -19.26
N THR A 173 12.04 -24.88 -20.58
CA THR A 173 13.31 -24.89 -21.31
C THR A 173 13.90 -23.49 -21.50
N ALA A 174 13.22 -22.44 -21.02
CA ALA A 174 13.73 -21.08 -21.11
C ALA A 174 14.96 -20.93 -20.20
N THR A 175 16.11 -20.66 -20.80
CA THR A 175 17.35 -20.39 -20.07
C THR A 175 17.15 -19.22 -19.11
N ALA A 176 17.57 -19.39 -17.86
CA ALA A 176 17.64 -18.30 -16.90
C ALA A 176 18.38 -17.10 -17.51
N GLY A 177 17.83 -15.89 -17.32
CA GLY A 177 18.43 -14.65 -17.82
C GLY A 177 17.90 -14.15 -19.17
N TRP A 178 16.89 -14.76 -19.82
CA TRP A 178 16.26 -14.20 -21.02
C TRP A 178 15.89 -12.71 -20.85
N GLY A 179 15.25 -12.35 -19.73
CA GLY A 179 14.86 -10.97 -19.43
C GLY A 179 16.07 -10.04 -19.27
N ALA A 180 17.12 -10.51 -18.57
CA ALA A 180 18.36 -9.77 -18.39
C ALA A 180 19.06 -9.49 -19.74
N THR A 181 19.17 -10.49 -20.62
CA THR A 181 19.68 -10.33 -21.98
C THR A 181 18.81 -9.38 -22.79
N LYS A 182 17.48 -9.49 -22.70
CA LYS A 182 16.54 -8.66 -23.46
C LYS A 182 16.66 -7.16 -23.13
N ILE A 183 16.98 -6.82 -21.88
CA ILE A 183 17.23 -5.43 -21.44
C ILE A 183 18.72 -5.05 -21.42
N LYS A 184 19.63 -5.90 -21.94
CA LYS A 184 21.09 -5.70 -21.95
C LYS A 184 21.76 -5.58 -20.57
N ALA A 185 21.16 -6.13 -19.52
CA ALA A 185 21.80 -6.21 -18.20
C ALA A 185 23.09 -7.05 -18.27
N THR A 186 23.11 -8.09 -19.10
CA THR A 186 24.30 -8.91 -19.41
C THR A 186 25.50 -8.09 -19.84
N ASP A 187 25.29 -7.05 -20.65
CA ASP A 187 26.36 -6.20 -21.20
C ASP A 187 27.00 -5.37 -20.08
N VAL A 188 26.20 -4.96 -19.10
CA VAL A 188 26.65 -4.25 -17.89
C VAL A 188 27.42 -5.20 -16.96
N TRP A 189 26.99 -6.46 -16.81
CA TRP A 189 27.68 -7.44 -15.96
C TRP A 189 29.12 -7.73 -16.42
N VAL A 190 29.42 -7.62 -17.72
CA VAL A 190 30.80 -7.76 -18.26
C VAL A 190 31.75 -6.70 -17.67
N THR A 191 31.24 -5.53 -17.29
CA THR A 191 32.01 -4.48 -16.59
C THR A 191 32.24 -4.78 -15.10
N SER A 192 31.86 -5.98 -14.63
CA SER A 192 31.75 -6.34 -13.21
C SER A 192 30.71 -5.53 -12.41
N THR A 193 29.84 -4.76 -13.07
CA THR A 193 28.75 -4.01 -12.43
C THR A 193 27.51 -4.90 -12.29
N THR A 194 27.18 -5.33 -11.07
CA THR A 194 26.02 -6.20 -10.79
C THR A 194 25.18 -5.76 -9.59
N GLY A 195 25.38 -4.52 -9.12
CA GLY A 195 24.64 -3.94 -7.98
C GLY A 195 25.38 -4.01 -6.63
N GLN A 196 26.70 -4.18 -6.64
CA GLN A 196 27.52 -4.25 -5.43
C GLN A 196 27.29 -3.04 -4.52
N ASN A 197 27.28 -3.29 -3.20
CA ASN A 197 27.00 -2.32 -2.13
C ASN A 197 25.57 -1.72 -2.15
N VAL A 198 24.72 -2.04 -3.13
CA VAL A 198 23.32 -1.62 -3.16
C VAL A 198 22.47 -2.60 -2.36
N VAL A 199 21.54 -2.05 -1.56
CA VAL A 199 20.48 -2.82 -0.88
C VAL A 199 19.14 -2.46 -1.51
N VAL A 200 18.39 -3.45 -1.97
CA VAL A 200 17.01 -3.28 -2.45
C VAL A 200 16.02 -3.76 -1.39
N GLY A 201 15.05 -2.92 -1.05
CA GLY A 201 13.90 -3.29 -0.24
C GLY A 201 12.67 -3.56 -1.11
N THR A 202 11.90 -4.61 -0.82
CA THR A 202 10.54 -4.78 -1.38
C THR A 202 9.47 -4.67 -0.31
N ILE A 203 8.34 -4.04 -0.66
CA ILE A 203 7.09 -4.16 0.09
C ILE A 203 6.19 -5.08 -0.75
N ASP A 204 5.91 -6.29 -0.28
CA ASP A 204 5.28 -7.33 -1.10
C ASP A 204 4.65 -8.45 -0.22
N THR A 205 4.39 -9.63 -0.77
CA THR A 205 3.86 -10.81 -0.05
C THR A 205 4.86 -11.49 0.89
N GLY A 206 6.10 -11.00 0.92
CA GLY A 206 7.22 -11.57 1.65
C GLY A 206 8.31 -12.09 0.70
N VAL A 207 9.31 -12.78 1.24
CA VAL A 207 10.37 -13.42 0.43
C VAL A 207 10.74 -14.77 1.05
N ARG A 208 10.76 -15.84 0.26
CA ARG A 208 11.33 -17.12 0.68
C ARG A 208 12.86 -17.01 0.78
N SER A 209 13.36 -16.62 1.95
CA SER A 209 14.80 -16.52 2.26
C SER A 209 15.61 -17.77 1.92
N THR A 210 15.01 -18.96 2.03
CA THR A 210 15.65 -20.25 1.74
C THR A 210 15.76 -20.58 0.26
N HIS A 211 15.30 -19.72 -0.65
CA HIS A 211 15.41 -19.95 -2.09
C HIS A 211 16.87 -19.85 -2.55
N GLU A 212 17.34 -20.82 -3.34
CA GLU A 212 18.75 -20.97 -3.73
C GLU A 212 19.34 -19.80 -4.53
N THR A 213 18.49 -18.96 -5.15
CA THR A 213 18.90 -17.73 -5.84
C THR A 213 18.93 -16.50 -4.94
N LEU A 214 18.33 -16.55 -3.74
CA LEU A 214 18.15 -15.40 -2.85
C LEU A 214 18.92 -15.50 -1.52
N VAL A 215 19.13 -16.73 -1.03
CA VAL A 215 19.68 -17.01 0.31
C VAL A 215 21.00 -16.27 0.61
N ASN A 216 21.88 -16.13 -0.38
CA ASN A 216 23.20 -15.50 -0.22
C ASN A 216 23.19 -13.95 -0.25
N ASN A 217 22.04 -13.34 -0.58
CA ASN A 217 21.91 -11.90 -0.77
C ASN A 217 21.05 -11.18 0.30
N TRP A 218 20.49 -11.90 1.28
CA TRP A 218 19.77 -11.26 2.39
C TRP A 218 20.71 -10.46 3.30
N ILE A 219 20.30 -9.29 3.79
CA ILE A 219 21.12 -8.49 4.73
C ILE A 219 21.07 -8.99 6.19
N GLY A 220 20.18 -9.94 6.52
CA GLY A 220 20.04 -10.48 7.87
C GLY A 220 19.21 -9.59 8.81
N PRO A 221 19.61 -9.37 10.08
CA PRO A 221 18.90 -8.51 11.03
C PRO A 221 18.65 -7.10 10.47
N TYR A 222 17.48 -6.53 10.77
CA TYR A 222 16.93 -5.31 10.13
C TYR A 222 16.59 -5.46 8.63
N GLY A 223 16.76 -6.65 8.04
CA GLY A 223 16.42 -6.97 6.65
C GLY A 223 15.07 -7.65 6.45
N TRP A 224 14.24 -7.74 7.49
CA TRP A 224 12.91 -8.35 7.43
C TRP A 224 11.96 -7.67 8.40
N TYR A 225 10.72 -7.44 7.95
CA TYR A 225 9.63 -7.09 8.86
C TYR A 225 8.30 -7.66 8.37
N ASP A 226 7.54 -8.19 9.33
CA ASP A 226 6.20 -8.68 9.15
C ASP A 226 5.30 -7.92 10.13
N PRO A 227 4.72 -6.78 9.72
CA PRO A 227 3.88 -5.98 10.61
C PRO A 227 2.65 -6.72 11.13
N ALA A 228 2.15 -7.73 10.40
CA ALA A 228 0.94 -8.47 10.74
C ALA A 228 1.18 -9.59 11.76
N GLN A 229 2.23 -10.39 11.59
CA GLN A 229 2.47 -11.59 12.40
C GLN A 229 3.79 -11.58 13.19
N LYS A 230 4.64 -10.56 13.02
CA LYS A 230 5.95 -10.42 13.71
C LYS A 230 6.84 -11.66 13.57
N THR A 231 6.82 -12.27 12.38
CA THR A 231 7.68 -13.44 12.09
C THR A 231 9.15 -13.03 12.05
N ALA A 232 10.02 -13.83 12.68
CA ALA A 232 11.44 -13.51 12.82
C ALA A 232 12.27 -13.79 11.55
N THR A 233 11.75 -14.58 10.60
CA THR A 233 12.46 -15.01 9.40
C THR A 233 11.65 -14.71 8.13
N PRO A 234 12.30 -14.30 7.01
CA PRO A 234 11.60 -14.06 5.76
C PRO A 234 10.97 -15.34 5.23
N PHE A 235 9.66 -15.29 5.03
CA PHE A 235 8.88 -16.30 4.33
C PHE A 235 7.93 -15.64 3.32
N ASP A 236 7.38 -16.44 2.41
CA ASP A 236 6.38 -16.03 1.44
C ASP A 236 5.46 -17.22 1.17
N ALA A 237 4.17 -17.05 1.49
CA ALA A 237 3.15 -18.07 1.28
C ALA A 237 2.39 -17.89 -0.04
N ASN A 238 2.60 -16.78 -0.75
CA ASN A 238 1.97 -16.49 -2.04
C ASN A 238 2.94 -16.80 -3.21
N GLY A 239 4.20 -16.35 -3.08
CA GLY A 239 5.25 -16.53 -4.10
C GLY A 239 5.51 -15.27 -4.94
N HIS A 240 4.57 -14.33 -4.99
CA HIS A 240 4.72 -13.08 -5.75
C HIS A 240 5.95 -12.28 -5.31
N GLY A 241 6.10 -11.97 -4.02
CA GLY A 241 7.24 -11.23 -3.49
C GLY A 241 8.59 -11.94 -3.64
N THR A 242 8.58 -13.28 -3.58
CA THR A 242 9.77 -14.09 -3.91
C THR A 242 10.15 -13.94 -5.39
N HIS A 243 9.17 -13.94 -6.29
CA HIS A 243 9.37 -13.78 -7.73
C HIS A 243 9.86 -12.36 -8.08
N THR A 244 9.26 -11.32 -7.51
CA THR A 244 9.65 -9.91 -7.75
C THR A 244 11.06 -9.65 -7.20
N MET A 245 11.37 -10.12 -5.99
CA MET A 245 12.73 -10.03 -5.43
C MET A 245 13.75 -10.82 -6.28
N ALA A 246 13.44 -12.05 -6.70
CA ALA A 246 14.33 -12.84 -7.55
C ALA A 246 14.59 -12.18 -8.91
N THR A 247 13.59 -11.50 -9.48
CA THR A 247 13.73 -10.70 -10.71
C THR A 247 14.75 -9.56 -10.53
N ILE A 248 14.86 -8.97 -9.33
CA ILE A 248 15.81 -7.89 -9.07
C ILE A 248 17.19 -8.44 -8.71
N VAL A 249 17.31 -9.27 -7.67
CA VAL A 249 18.61 -9.63 -7.04
C VAL A 249 18.98 -11.12 -7.12
N GLY A 250 18.18 -11.93 -7.84
CA GLY A 250 18.37 -13.36 -7.92
C GLY A 250 19.72 -13.75 -8.53
N GLY A 251 20.49 -14.58 -7.81
CA GLY A 251 21.70 -15.22 -8.33
C GLY A 251 21.41 -16.19 -9.48
N LYS A 252 22.45 -16.90 -9.92
CA LYS A 252 22.39 -17.90 -11.02
C LYS A 252 21.84 -17.35 -12.36
N GLY A 253 22.02 -16.05 -12.61
CA GLY A 253 21.55 -15.39 -13.84
C GLY A 253 20.05 -15.09 -13.89
N VAL A 254 19.32 -15.21 -12.78
CA VAL A 254 17.87 -14.92 -12.73
C VAL A 254 17.60 -13.41 -12.64
N GLY A 255 18.26 -12.72 -11.70
CA GLY A 255 18.02 -11.32 -11.40
C GLY A 255 18.87 -10.35 -12.22
N ILE A 256 18.40 -9.11 -12.36
CA ILE A 256 19.07 -8.03 -13.09
C ILE A 256 20.34 -7.51 -12.37
N ALA A 257 20.32 -7.49 -11.03
CA ALA A 257 21.40 -7.01 -10.16
C ALA A 257 21.82 -8.11 -9.15
N PRO A 258 22.42 -9.22 -9.61
CA PRO A 258 22.70 -10.39 -8.77
C PRO A 258 23.78 -10.16 -7.69
N GLY A 259 24.51 -9.03 -7.74
CA GLY A 259 25.46 -8.60 -6.71
C GLY A 259 24.87 -7.67 -5.65
N ALA A 260 23.63 -7.20 -5.83
CA ALA A 260 22.92 -6.43 -4.83
C ALA A 260 22.46 -7.31 -3.66
N LYS A 261 22.30 -6.67 -2.49
CA LYS A 261 21.70 -7.29 -1.31
C LYS A 261 20.24 -6.89 -1.17
N TRP A 262 19.49 -7.64 -0.36
CA TRP A 262 18.06 -7.42 -0.20
C TRP A 262 17.56 -7.44 1.25
N MET A 263 16.45 -6.73 1.41
CA MET A 263 15.55 -6.77 2.55
C MET A 263 14.10 -6.78 2.05
N ALA A 264 13.16 -7.18 2.89
CA ALA A 264 11.75 -7.20 2.51
C ALA A 264 10.85 -6.86 3.70
N CYS A 265 9.68 -6.30 3.39
CA CYS A 265 8.59 -6.16 4.35
C CYS A 265 7.30 -6.76 3.79
N LYS A 266 6.66 -7.59 4.62
CA LYS A 266 5.45 -8.33 4.26
C LYS A 266 4.20 -7.49 4.54
N ALA A 267 3.78 -6.69 3.57
CA ALA A 267 2.50 -5.96 3.65
C ALA A 267 1.31 -6.76 3.09
N CYS A 268 1.58 -7.83 2.34
CA CYS A 268 0.57 -8.49 1.52
C CYS A 268 0.43 -10.00 1.76
N GLY A 269 -0.74 -10.53 1.39
CA GLY A 269 -1.07 -11.96 1.29
C GLY A 269 -1.59 -12.27 -0.12
N SER A 270 -2.91 -12.49 -0.26
CA SER A 270 -3.63 -12.38 -1.54
C SER A 270 -3.99 -10.92 -1.89
N SER A 271 -3.92 -10.03 -0.90
CA SER A 271 -4.13 -8.59 -1.00
C SER A 271 -3.23 -7.87 0.01
N CYS A 272 -3.10 -6.55 -0.11
CA CYS A 272 -2.38 -5.68 0.82
C CYS A 272 -3.39 -4.73 1.48
N THR A 273 -3.22 -4.40 2.77
CA THR A 273 -3.99 -3.31 3.41
C THR A 273 -3.17 -2.03 3.49
N LEU A 274 -3.82 -0.86 3.41
CA LEU A 274 -3.13 0.43 3.52
C LEU A 274 -2.45 0.59 4.90
N SER A 275 -3.03 0.04 5.96
CA SER A 275 -2.41 -0.06 7.29
C SER A 275 -1.06 -0.79 7.27
N LEU A 276 -0.97 -1.98 6.65
CA LEU A 276 0.28 -2.75 6.57
C LEU A 276 1.28 -2.15 5.57
N LEU A 277 0.79 -1.55 4.48
CA LEU A 277 1.62 -0.80 3.52
C LEU A 277 2.30 0.40 4.18
N ASN A 278 1.57 1.20 4.98
CA ASN A 278 2.12 2.28 5.79
C ASN A 278 3.17 1.76 6.79
N ALA A 279 2.88 0.66 7.49
CA ALA A 279 3.83 0.04 8.43
C ALA A 279 5.13 -0.40 7.73
N CYS A 280 5.02 -0.98 6.53
CA CYS A 280 6.18 -1.35 5.73
C CYS A 280 6.93 -0.15 5.13
N ALA A 281 6.25 0.92 4.74
CA ALA A 281 6.89 2.13 4.24
C ALA A 281 7.71 2.83 5.35
N GLN A 282 7.21 2.84 6.58
CA GLN A 282 7.96 3.28 7.77
C GLN A 282 9.21 2.42 7.99
N PHE A 283 9.07 1.08 7.89
CA PHE A 283 10.21 0.16 7.98
C PHE A 283 11.25 0.40 6.88
N MET A 284 10.87 0.77 5.65
CA MET A 284 11.85 1.09 4.62
C MET A 284 12.67 2.35 4.93
N LEU A 285 12.08 3.40 5.53
CA LEU A 285 12.85 4.58 5.95
C LEU A 285 13.61 4.39 7.27
N CYS A 286 13.07 3.58 8.20
CA CYS A 286 13.72 3.30 9.47
C CYS A 286 13.51 1.83 9.86
N PRO A 287 14.34 0.90 9.36
CA PRO A 287 14.18 -0.52 9.66
C PRO A 287 14.25 -0.82 11.15
N THR A 288 13.44 -1.78 11.60
CA THR A 288 13.26 -2.16 13.00
C THR A 288 13.75 -3.57 13.27
N ASP A 289 13.73 -3.97 14.55
CA ASP A 289 13.67 -5.38 14.89
C ASP A 289 12.30 -6.02 14.52
N THR A 290 12.20 -7.32 14.71
CA THR A 290 11.01 -8.16 14.46
C THR A 290 9.73 -7.62 15.10
N ASN A 291 9.82 -6.98 16.27
CA ASN A 291 8.67 -6.48 17.01
C ASN A 291 8.17 -5.13 16.48
N GLY A 292 8.99 -4.42 15.69
CA GLY A 292 8.75 -3.04 15.26
C GLY A 292 9.49 -2.00 16.11
N ASN A 293 10.43 -2.41 16.96
CA ASN A 293 11.17 -1.52 17.85
C ASN A 293 12.58 -1.21 17.31
N ASN A 294 13.31 -0.33 18.03
CA ASN A 294 14.72 -0.05 17.76
C ASN A 294 15.03 0.46 16.34
N CYS A 295 14.17 1.32 15.78
CA CYS A 295 14.29 1.72 14.38
C CYS A 295 15.63 2.43 14.10
N ASN A 296 16.26 2.07 12.97
CA ASN A 296 17.63 2.46 12.61
C ASN A 296 17.72 2.90 11.14
N ALA A 297 17.72 4.21 10.87
CA ALA A 297 17.80 4.76 9.52
C ALA A 297 19.06 4.33 8.74
N ALA A 298 20.15 3.97 9.43
CA ALA A 298 21.37 3.46 8.79
C ALA A 298 21.22 2.07 8.15
N LYS A 299 20.05 1.42 8.31
CA LYS A 299 19.71 0.16 7.66
C LYS A 299 18.77 0.33 6.47
N ALA A 300 18.24 1.53 6.22
CA ALA A 300 17.32 1.80 5.11
C ALA A 300 17.93 1.40 3.76
N PRO A 301 17.16 0.78 2.84
CA PRO A 301 17.66 0.35 1.55
C PRO A 301 18.00 1.57 0.68
N HIS A 302 18.71 1.31 -0.41
CA HIS A 302 19.05 2.31 -1.41
C HIS A 302 17.92 2.50 -2.42
N ILE A 303 17.13 1.44 -2.67
CA ILE A 303 16.01 1.39 -3.60
C ILE A 303 14.86 0.68 -2.91
N VAL A 304 13.64 1.20 -3.02
CA VAL A 304 12.40 0.51 -2.63
C VAL A 304 11.64 0.14 -3.90
N SER A 305 11.24 -1.13 -4.02
CA SER A 305 10.45 -1.63 -5.14
C SER A 305 9.08 -2.12 -4.64
N ASN A 306 8.03 -1.67 -5.32
CA ASN A 306 6.63 -1.97 -5.02
C ASN A 306 6.01 -2.54 -6.30
N SER A 307 5.74 -3.86 -6.32
CA SER A 307 5.11 -4.54 -7.46
C SER A 307 3.61 -4.72 -7.25
N TRP A 308 2.96 -3.68 -6.73
CA TRP A 308 1.54 -3.63 -6.41
C TRP A 308 1.03 -2.22 -6.67
N GLY A 309 -0.28 -2.08 -6.88
CA GLY A 309 -0.90 -0.79 -7.12
C GLY A 309 -2.41 -0.92 -7.29
N THR A 310 -3.07 0.23 -7.34
CA THR A 310 -4.47 0.38 -7.74
C THR A 310 -4.54 1.43 -8.85
N GLY A 311 -5.61 1.42 -9.64
CA GLY A 311 -5.72 2.23 -10.85
C GLY A 311 -5.61 3.75 -10.61
N GLN A 312 -4.78 4.38 -11.45
CA GLN A 312 -4.46 5.81 -11.55
C GLN A 312 -3.87 6.47 -10.30
N GLY A 313 -2.58 6.85 -10.42
CA GLY A 313 -1.98 7.95 -9.65
C GLY A 313 -2.12 9.29 -10.37
#